data_AF-A0A411DRR1-F1
#
_entry.id   AF-A0A411DRR1-F1
#
_cell.length_a   1.000
_cell.length_b   1.000
_cell.length_c   1.000
_cell.angle_alpha   90.00
_cell.angle_beta   90.00
_cell.angle_gamma   90.00
#
_symmetry.space_group_name_H-M   'P 1'
#
loop_
_entity.id
_entity.type
_entity.pdbx_description
1 polymer ?
#
loop_
_entity_poly.entity_id
_entity_poly.type
_entity_poly.pdbx_seq_one_letter_code
_entity_poly.pdbx_strand_id
1 'polypeptide(L)'
;MINRTCLIIDNEDQTEEIEKLVRDAENIGIHLECHQFNVGNTGYSDILTAGFIDIEKVVGEYRKKYKNFYFDIVAFDWDLEDENITGVELIRKFTEHKIAKLSPKIVYSGVLDDVIKKIIQDNLEFKKSKPIIKDAAIAKIKSLVRNRVFEYLDRGQRDPMILKFLKEDIQSTELIIIQTLNKFPDLVFGNRFINKNFEGKTFKEIAEYLENDDLQGNEFKREIIEQVIAYLTESV
;
A
#
# COMPACT_ATOMS: atom_id res chain seq x y z
N MET A 1 18.79 15.23 -2.55
CA MET A 1 18.48 13.81 -2.79
C MET A 1 17.35 13.45 -1.84
N ILE A 2 16.26 12.89 -2.34
CA ILE A 2 15.07 12.58 -1.54
C ILE A 2 15.14 11.10 -1.16
N ASN A 3 14.96 10.77 0.12
CA ASN A 3 14.93 9.38 0.58
C ASN A 3 13.52 8.82 0.42
N ARG A 4 13.40 7.65 -0.18
CA ARG A 4 12.13 6.97 -0.40
C ARG A 4 12.22 5.48 -0.11
N THR A 5 11.11 4.89 0.31
CA THR A 5 11.01 3.45 0.58
C THR A 5 9.97 2.78 -0.31
N CYS A 6 10.27 1.58 -0.79
CA CYS A 6 9.36 0.79 -1.63
C CYS A 6 9.32 -0.66 -1.14
N LEU A 7 8.16 -1.30 -1.28
CA LEU A 7 8.00 -2.74 -1.11
C LEU A 7 7.44 -3.36 -2.38
N ILE A 8 8.08 -4.42 -2.87
CA ILE A 8 7.60 -5.27 -3.95
C ILE A 8 7.15 -6.60 -3.36
N ILE A 9 5.93 -7.02 -3.71
CA ILE A 9 5.34 -8.29 -3.29
C ILE A 9 5.09 -9.11 -4.56
N ASP A 10 5.81 -10.22 -4.67
CA ASP A 10 5.86 -11.07 -5.87
C ASP A 10 6.08 -12.53 -5.44
N ASN A 11 5.79 -13.51 -6.28
CA ASN A 11 6.13 -14.91 -6.01
C ASN A 11 7.58 -15.24 -6.43
N GLU A 12 8.15 -14.49 -7.36
CA GLU A 12 9.50 -14.66 -7.88
C GLU A 12 10.53 -13.82 -7.10
N ASP A 13 11.82 -14.17 -7.21
CA ASP A 13 12.89 -13.30 -6.71
C ASP A 13 13.03 -12.09 -7.63
N GLN A 14 12.94 -10.88 -7.05
CA GLN A 14 12.97 -9.61 -7.77
C GLN A 14 14.29 -8.84 -7.57
N THR A 15 15.34 -9.51 -7.10
CA THR A 15 16.64 -8.87 -6.80
C THR A 15 17.18 -8.04 -7.96
N GLU A 16 17.26 -8.59 -9.17
CA GLU A 16 17.87 -7.90 -10.32
C GLU A 16 17.06 -6.67 -10.76
N GLU A 17 15.72 -6.80 -10.78
CA GLU A 17 14.80 -5.73 -11.09
C GLU A 17 14.87 -4.61 -10.05
N ILE A 18 14.95 -4.97 -8.76
CA ILE A 18 15.09 -4.01 -7.67
C ILE A 18 16.40 -3.25 -7.79
N GLU A 19 17.52 -3.93 -8.05
CA GLU A 19 18.81 -3.26 -8.24
C GLU A 19 18.77 -2.27 -9.41
N LYS A 20 18.08 -2.63 -10.49
CA LYS A 20 17.87 -1.71 -11.62
C LYS A 20 17.01 -0.52 -11.22
N LEU A 21 15.88 -0.75 -10.54
CA LEU A 21 14.99 0.30 -10.06
C LEU A 21 15.72 1.28 -9.12
N VAL A 22 16.57 0.78 -8.22
CA VAL A 22 17.38 1.61 -7.32
C VAL A 22 18.37 2.48 -8.11
N ARG A 23 19.08 1.92 -9.09
CA ARG A 23 19.97 2.69 -9.98
C ARG A 23 19.21 3.76 -10.76
N ASP A 24 18.04 3.42 -11.31
CA ASP A 24 17.20 4.35 -12.06
C ASP A 24 16.64 5.48 -11.15
N ALA A 25 16.34 5.18 -9.88
CA ALA A 25 15.95 6.16 -8.88
C ALA A 25 17.08 7.14 -8.54
N GLU A 26 18.30 6.64 -8.36
CA GLU A 26 19.47 7.48 -8.08
C GLU A 26 19.73 8.48 -9.21
N ASN A 27 19.58 8.05 -10.47
CA ASN A 27 19.73 8.89 -11.65
C ASN A 27 18.73 10.07 -11.70
N ILE A 28 17.60 9.97 -11.01
CA ILE A 28 16.61 11.04 -10.90
C ILE A 28 16.64 11.76 -9.54
N GLY A 29 17.67 11.53 -8.73
CA GLY A 29 17.92 12.22 -7.47
C GLY A 29 17.18 11.65 -6.26
N ILE A 30 16.72 10.40 -6.34
CA ILE A 30 16.03 9.68 -5.26
C ILE A 30 16.98 8.61 -4.70
N HIS A 31 17.19 8.61 -3.39
CA HIS A 31 17.81 7.49 -2.70
C HIS A 31 16.71 6.51 -2.30
N LEU A 32 16.62 5.39 -3.02
CA LEU A 32 15.54 4.42 -2.88
C LEU A 32 15.99 3.21 -2.05
N GLU A 33 15.31 2.98 -0.93
CA GLU A 33 15.39 1.74 -0.17
C GLU A 33 14.21 0.83 -0.56
N CYS A 34 14.46 -0.13 -1.45
CA CYS A 34 13.44 -1.03 -1.97
C CYS A 34 13.60 -2.44 -1.39
N HIS A 35 12.51 -2.98 -0.85
CA HIS A 35 12.44 -4.30 -0.23
C HIS A 35 11.60 -5.24 -1.10
N GLN A 36 11.91 -6.53 -1.09
CA GLN A 36 11.01 -7.58 -1.58
C GLN A 36 10.41 -8.40 -0.44
N PHE A 37 9.17 -8.83 -0.64
CA PHE A 37 8.46 -9.77 0.22
C PHE A 37 7.79 -10.84 -0.63
N ASN A 38 8.40 -12.03 -0.63
CA ASN A 38 8.04 -13.07 -1.58
C ASN A 38 6.83 -13.83 -1.05
N VAL A 39 5.72 -13.79 -1.78
CA VAL A 39 4.45 -14.41 -1.40
C VAL A 39 4.00 -15.35 -2.51
N GLY A 40 3.69 -16.61 -2.14
CA GLY A 40 3.27 -17.64 -3.11
C GLY A 40 4.41 -18.54 -3.61
N ASN A 41 5.67 -18.16 -3.38
CA ASN A 41 6.82 -19.01 -3.71
C ASN A 41 6.74 -20.35 -2.96
N THR A 42 6.59 -21.45 -3.70
CA THR A 42 6.51 -22.81 -3.13
C THR A 42 7.75 -23.24 -2.35
N GLY A 43 8.90 -22.59 -2.56
CA GLY A 43 10.12 -22.76 -1.78
C GLY A 43 10.11 -22.07 -0.40
N TYR A 44 9.14 -21.19 -0.14
CA TYR A 44 8.97 -20.48 1.13
C TYR A 44 7.82 -21.10 1.95
N SER A 45 8.10 -22.20 2.65
CA SER A 45 7.11 -22.94 3.43
C SER A 45 6.46 -22.13 4.56
N ASP A 46 7.12 -21.08 5.04
CA ASP A 46 6.75 -20.36 6.25
C ASP A 46 5.46 -19.55 6.10
N ILE A 47 5.03 -19.28 4.87
CA ILE A 47 3.81 -18.53 4.55
C ILE A 47 2.74 -19.37 3.86
N LEU A 48 3.00 -20.67 3.69
CA LEU A 48 2.11 -21.60 3.00
C LEU A 48 1.49 -22.61 3.97
N THR A 49 0.27 -23.04 3.67
CA THR A 49 -0.41 -24.16 4.30
C THR A 49 -0.97 -25.07 3.22
N ALA A 50 -0.51 -26.33 3.19
CA ALA A 50 -0.87 -27.32 2.17
C ALA A 50 -0.59 -26.85 0.72
N GLY A 51 0.45 -26.03 0.52
CA GLY A 51 0.83 -25.50 -0.80
C GLY A 51 0.06 -24.24 -1.24
N PHE A 52 -0.86 -23.74 -0.42
CA PHE A 52 -1.59 -22.50 -0.67
C PHE A 52 -1.15 -21.39 0.28
N ILE A 53 -1.32 -20.15 -0.14
CA ILE A 53 -1.02 -18.95 0.66
C ILE A 53 -1.89 -18.95 1.92
N ASP A 54 -1.23 -18.91 3.08
CA ASP A 54 -1.87 -18.78 4.38
C ASP A 54 -1.77 -17.33 4.87
N ILE A 55 -2.90 -16.62 4.82
CA ILE A 55 -2.97 -15.19 5.16
C ILE A 55 -2.45 -14.88 6.56
N GLU A 56 -2.74 -15.72 7.56
CA GLU A 56 -2.29 -15.46 8.93
C GLU A 56 -0.77 -15.58 9.05
N LYS A 57 -0.18 -16.54 8.33
CA LYS A 57 1.28 -16.66 8.26
C LYS A 57 1.93 -15.51 7.50
N VAL A 58 1.34 -15.11 6.37
CA VAL A 58 1.80 -13.92 5.60
C VAL A 58 1.78 -12.67 6.48
N VAL A 59 0.68 -12.44 7.20
CA VAL A 59 0.54 -11.32 8.15
C VAL A 59 1.59 -11.40 9.25
N GLY A 60 1.82 -12.60 9.81
CA GLY A 60 2.82 -12.84 10.84
C GLY A 60 4.24 -12.50 10.38
N GLU A 61 4.66 -13.04 9.23
CA GLU A 61 5.99 -12.80 8.68
C GLU A 61 6.18 -11.36 8.22
N TYR A 62 5.16 -10.73 7.61
CA TYR A 62 5.21 -9.30 7.29
C TYR A 62 5.47 -8.48 8.54
N ARG A 63 4.69 -8.69 9.61
CA ARG A 63 4.81 -7.92 10.86
C ARG A 63 6.14 -8.16 11.55
N LYS A 64 6.69 -9.36 11.45
CA LYS A 64 8.01 -9.70 12.00
C LYS A 64 9.14 -8.98 11.24
N LYS A 65 9.08 -8.93 9.91
CA LYS A 65 10.11 -8.31 9.07
C LYS A 65 10.02 -6.79 9.03
N TYR A 66 8.81 -6.23 9.06
CA TYR A 66 8.53 -4.83 8.75
C TYR A 66 7.84 -4.06 9.88
N LYS A 67 7.95 -4.51 11.14
CA LYS A 67 7.20 -3.99 12.30
C LYS A 67 7.22 -2.45 12.48
N ASN A 68 8.23 -1.76 11.98
CA ASN A 68 8.37 -0.30 12.06
C ASN A 68 8.80 0.32 10.73
N PHE A 69 8.55 -0.38 9.62
CA PHE A 69 8.86 0.12 8.29
C PHE A 69 7.63 0.78 7.68
N TYR A 70 7.83 2.00 7.19
CA TYR A 70 6.86 2.69 6.35
C TYR A 70 7.33 2.61 4.92
N PHE A 71 6.44 2.18 4.05
CA PHE A 71 6.67 2.17 2.60
C PHE A 71 5.94 3.34 1.96
N ASP A 72 6.65 4.15 1.19
CA ASP A 72 6.04 5.22 0.41
C ASP A 72 5.19 4.68 -0.72
N ILE A 73 5.47 3.46 -1.18
CA ILE A 73 4.66 2.72 -2.13
C ILE A 73 4.82 1.21 -1.95
N VAL A 74 3.75 0.47 -2.19
CA VAL A 74 3.77 -1.01 -2.24
C VAL A 74 3.25 -1.47 -3.59
N ALA A 75 4.04 -2.29 -4.29
CA ALA A 75 3.67 -2.90 -5.56
C ALA A 75 3.40 -4.39 -5.36
N PHE A 76 2.29 -4.88 -5.90
CA PHE A 76 1.88 -6.28 -5.82
C PHE A 76 1.82 -6.86 -7.23
N ASP A 77 2.45 -8.02 -7.44
CA ASP A 77 2.09 -8.83 -8.60
C ASP A 77 0.65 -9.31 -8.43
N TRP A 78 -0.10 -9.28 -9.52
CA TRP A 78 -1.41 -9.89 -9.61
C TRP A 78 -1.34 -11.40 -9.40
N ASP A 79 -0.42 -12.06 -10.07
CA ASP A 79 -0.28 -13.52 -10.06
C ASP A 79 0.73 -13.91 -8.98
N LEU A 80 0.26 -14.66 -7.99
CA LEU A 80 1.10 -15.12 -6.87
C LEU A 80 1.22 -16.65 -6.89
N GLU A 81 1.00 -17.29 -8.04
CA GLU A 81 1.01 -18.76 -8.18
C GLU A 81 0.05 -19.50 -7.24
N ASP A 82 -1.03 -18.84 -6.83
CA ASP A 82 -2.08 -19.41 -5.97
C ASP A 82 -3.45 -19.31 -6.65
N GLU A 83 -4.17 -20.43 -6.68
CA GLU A 83 -5.48 -20.52 -7.34
C GLU A 83 -6.58 -19.70 -6.63
N ASN A 84 -6.39 -19.40 -5.35
CA ASN A 84 -7.38 -18.77 -4.48
C ASN A 84 -7.03 -17.31 -4.15
N ILE A 85 -5.75 -16.95 -4.09
CA ILE A 85 -5.28 -15.65 -3.62
C ILE A 85 -4.44 -14.96 -4.69
N THR A 86 -5.04 -13.94 -5.32
CA THR A 86 -4.33 -13.01 -6.20
C THR A 86 -3.74 -11.83 -5.42
N GLY A 87 -2.88 -11.03 -6.05
CA GLY A 87 -2.39 -9.77 -5.46
C GLY A 87 -3.49 -8.82 -5.01
N VAL A 88 -4.61 -8.76 -5.74
CA VAL A 88 -5.77 -7.93 -5.35
C VAL A 88 -6.45 -8.46 -4.10
N GLU A 89 -6.59 -9.78 -3.99
CA GLU A 89 -7.11 -10.41 -2.78
C GLU A 89 -6.17 -10.22 -1.60
N LEU A 90 -4.86 -10.31 -1.83
CA LEU A 90 -3.85 -10.04 -0.81
C LEU A 90 -3.92 -8.59 -0.32
N ILE A 91 -4.13 -7.60 -1.21
CA ILE A 91 -4.34 -6.20 -0.84
C ILE A 91 -5.56 -6.04 0.06
N ARG A 92 -6.67 -6.73 -0.25
CA ARG A 92 -7.87 -6.73 0.57
C ARG A 92 -7.56 -7.26 1.97
N LYS A 93 -6.84 -8.38 2.06
CA LYS A 93 -6.39 -8.95 3.35
C LYS A 93 -5.44 -8.03 4.10
N PHE A 94 -4.47 -7.42 3.43
CA PHE A 94 -3.59 -6.44 4.07
C PHE A 94 -4.40 -5.27 4.64
N THR A 95 -5.40 -4.79 3.93
CA THR A 95 -6.29 -3.73 4.39
C THR A 95 -7.12 -4.16 5.61
N GLU A 96 -7.70 -5.36 5.59
CA GLU A 96 -8.42 -5.96 6.73
C GLU A 96 -7.54 -6.09 7.98
N HIS A 97 -6.25 -6.44 7.80
CA HIS A 97 -5.28 -6.61 8.88
C HIS A 97 -4.47 -5.33 9.22
N LYS A 98 -4.87 -4.17 8.66
CA LYS A 98 -4.21 -2.85 8.81
C LYS A 98 -2.72 -2.83 8.41
N ILE A 99 -2.31 -3.70 7.49
CA ILE A 99 -0.96 -3.75 6.94
C ILE A 99 -0.80 -2.72 5.82
N ALA A 100 0.31 -1.96 5.85
CA ALA A 100 0.66 -0.94 4.85
C ALA A 100 -0.54 -0.05 4.48
N LYS A 101 -1.41 0.25 5.47
CA LYS A 101 -2.73 0.85 5.28
C LYS A 101 -2.64 2.22 4.58
N LEU A 102 -1.63 2.99 4.96
CA LEU A 102 -1.39 4.37 4.50
C LEU A 102 -0.56 4.43 3.23
N SER A 103 0.07 3.32 2.86
CA SER A 103 0.88 3.21 1.66
C SER A 103 -0.03 3.07 0.43
N PRO A 104 0.16 3.91 -0.59
CA PRO A 104 -0.35 3.72 -1.94
C PRO A 104 0.01 2.32 -2.46
N LYS A 105 -0.94 1.69 -3.17
CA LYS A 105 -0.80 0.31 -3.65
C LYS A 105 -0.91 0.27 -5.16
N ILE A 106 0.06 -0.33 -5.82
CA ILE A 106 0.02 -0.60 -7.27
C ILE A 106 -0.15 -2.10 -7.46
N VAL A 107 -0.94 -2.48 -8.46
CA VAL A 107 -0.98 -3.87 -8.93
C VAL A 107 -0.38 -3.91 -10.32
N TYR A 108 0.63 -4.75 -10.53
CA TYR A 108 1.19 -5.00 -11.85
C TYR A 108 0.92 -6.44 -12.27
N SER A 109 0.89 -6.70 -13.57
CA SER A 109 0.68 -8.05 -14.08
C SER A 109 1.23 -8.19 -15.49
N GLY A 110 1.69 -9.37 -15.86
CA GLY A 110 1.90 -9.75 -17.26
C GLY A 110 0.63 -10.22 -17.97
N VAL A 111 -0.46 -10.48 -17.22
CA VAL A 111 -1.64 -11.22 -17.70
C VAL A 111 -2.97 -10.52 -17.41
N LEU A 112 -2.97 -9.28 -16.90
CA LEU A 112 -4.21 -8.58 -16.51
C LEU A 112 -5.21 -8.46 -17.66
N ASP A 113 -4.73 -8.15 -18.87
CA ASP A 113 -5.55 -8.11 -20.07
C ASP A 113 -6.25 -9.45 -20.32
N ASP A 114 -5.55 -10.56 -20.13
CA ASP A 114 -6.09 -11.90 -20.34
C ASP A 114 -7.06 -12.28 -19.21
N VAL A 115 -6.82 -11.83 -17.98
CA VAL A 115 -7.77 -11.96 -16.87
C VAL A 115 -9.07 -11.22 -17.19
N ILE A 116 -8.99 -9.97 -17.67
CA ILE A 116 -10.18 -9.19 -18.04
C ILE A 116 -10.91 -9.86 -19.21
N LYS A 117 -10.18 -10.29 -20.25
CA LYS A 117 -10.76 -11.04 -21.38
C LYS A 117 -11.45 -12.31 -20.90
N LYS A 118 -10.84 -13.09 -20.01
CA LYS A 118 -11.42 -14.31 -19.44
C LYS A 118 -12.68 -14.01 -18.65
N ILE A 119 -12.69 -12.99 -17.79
CA ILE A 119 -13.89 -12.55 -17.07
C ILE A 119 -15.02 -12.21 -18.04
N ILE A 120 -14.71 -11.50 -19.14
CA ILE A 120 -15.71 -11.16 -20.17
C ILE A 120 -16.19 -12.43 -20.89
N GLN A 121 -15.29 -13.29 -21.35
CA GLN A 121 -15.61 -14.51 -22.10
C GLN A 121 -16.48 -15.47 -21.29
N ASP A 122 -16.11 -15.75 -20.04
CA ASP A 122 -16.85 -16.66 -19.13
C ASP A 122 -18.26 -16.15 -18.81
N ASN A 123 -18.52 -14.87 -19.05
CA ASN A 123 -19.78 -14.20 -18.73
C ASN A 123 -20.44 -13.58 -19.96
N LEU A 124 -20.01 -13.97 -21.16
CA LEU A 124 -20.59 -13.53 -22.41
C LEU A 124 -21.77 -14.44 -22.78
N GLU A 125 -22.94 -13.84 -22.99
CA GLU A 125 -24.10 -14.52 -23.53
C GLU A 125 -24.57 -13.85 -24.82
N PHE A 126 -25.16 -14.65 -25.71
CA PHE A 126 -25.77 -14.14 -26.93
C PHE A 126 -27.28 -14.19 -26.81
N LYS A 127 -27.92 -13.01 -26.73
CA LYS A 127 -29.39 -12.89 -26.73
C LYS A 127 -29.83 -12.23 -28.03
N LYS A 128 -30.60 -12.97 -28.85
CA LYS A 128 -31.04 -12.51 -30.19
C LYS A 128 -29.87 -11.99 -31.04
N SER A 129 -28.77 -12.75 -31.06
CA SER A 129 -27.53 -12.42 -31.79
C SER A 129 -26.82 -11.13 -31.33
N LYS A 130 -27.17 -10.60 -30.15
CA LYS A 130 -26.44 -9.50 -29.50
C LYS A 130 -25.62 -10.03 -28.33
N PRO A 131 -24.32 -9.69 -28.24
CA PRO A 131 -23.52 -10.01 -27.07
C PRO A 131 -24.04 -9.23 -25.85
N ILE A 132 -24.22 -9.91 -24.74
CA ILE A 132 -24.59 -9.35 -23.44
C ILE A 132 -23.60 -9.89 -22.41
N ILE A 133 -23.03 -9.00 -21.60
CA ILE A 133 -22.18 -9.37 -20.48
C ILE A 133 -23.06 -9.53 -19.23
N LYS A 134 -22.93 -10.65 -18.53
CA LYS A 134 -23.65 -10.89 -17.26
C LYS A 134 -23.25 -9.85 -16.20
N ASP A 135 -24.20 -9.52 -15.33
CA ASP A 135 -23.95 -8.68 -14.15
C ASP A 135 -22.82 -9.22 -13.26
N ALA A 136 -22.61 -10.54 -13.26
CA ALA A 136 -21.51 -11.18 -12.55
C ALA A 136 -20.11 -10.73 -13.04
N ALA A 137 -19.92 -10.55 -14.35
CA ALA A 137 -18.67 -10.00 -14.87
C ALA A 137 -18.50 -8.52 -14.51
N ILE A 138 -19.58 -7.74 -14.57
CA ILE A 138 -19.56 -6.34 -14.16
C ILE A 138 -19.21 -6.23 -12.67
N ALA A 139 -19.76 -7.10 -11.82
CA ALA A 139 -19.44 -7.16 -10.40
C ALA A 139 -17.96 -7.50 -10.15
N LYS A 140 -17.41 -8.50 -10.87
CA LYS A 140 -15.99 -8.88 -10.80
C LYS A 140 -15.05 -7.76 -11.26
N ILE A 141 -15.37 -7.09 -12.36
CA ILE A 141 -14.56 -5.95 -12.82
C ILE A 141 -14.62 -4.80 -11.81
N LYS A 142 -15.82 -4.50 -11.27
CA LYS A 142 -15.98 -3.47 -10.23
C LYS A 142 -15.26 -3.80 -8.93
N SER A 143 -15.11 -5.07 -8.56
CA SER A 143 -14.34 -5.43 -7.37
C SER A 143 -12.84 -5.16 -7.54
N LEU A 144 -12.30 -5.21 -8.76
CA LEU A 144 -10.92 -4.79 -9.02
C LEU A 144 -10.74 -3.29 -8.71
N VAL A 145 -11.71 -2.45 -9.06
CA VAL A 145 -11.64 -1.02 -8.77
C VAL A 145 -11.75 -0.71 -7.27
N ARG A 146 -12.39 -1.58 -6.48
CA ARG A 146 -12.65 -1.36 -5.05
C ARG A 146 -11.57 -1.97 -4.16
N ASN A 147 -10.37 -1.38 -4.06
CA ASN A 147 -9.36 -1.84 -3.08
C ASN A 147 -8.27 -0.82 -2.69
N ARG A 148 -8.51 0.49 -2.82
CA ARG A 148 -7.48 1.55 -2.65
C ARG A 148 -6.22 1.30 -3.49
N VAL A 149 -6.39 0.57 -4.60
CA VAL A 149 -5.35 0.39 -5.62
C VAL A 149 -5.26 1.71 -6.36
N PHE A 150 -4.06 2.28 -6.34
CA PHE A 150 -3.73 3.52 -7.02
C PHE A 150 -3.73 3.31 -8.54
N GLU A 151 -3.12 2.22 -9.01
CA GLU A 151 -3.02 1.94 -10.44
C GLU A 151 -2.87 0.44 -10.73
N TYR A 152 -3.40 0.03 -11.88
CA TYR A 152 -3.25 -1.29 -12.47
C TYR A 152 -2.35 -1.18 -13.70
N LEU A 153 -1.25 -1.93 -13.73
CA LEU A 153 -0.18 -1.77 -14.70
C LEU A 153 0.18 -3.08 -15.39
N ASP A 154 0.70 -2.98 -16.60
CA ASP A 154 1.50 -4.04 -17.19
C ASP A 154 2.83 -4.17 -16.43
N ARG A 155 3.40 -5.38 -16.35
CA ARG A 155 4.68 -5.65 -15.65
C ARG A 155 5.80 -4.69 -16.10
N GLY A 156 5.87 -4.38 -17.40
CA GLY A 156 6.87 -3.43 -17.96
C GLY A 156 6.68 -1.96 -17.57
N GLN A 157 5.51 -1.58 -17.04
CA GLN A 157 5.21 -0.21 -16.60
C GLN A 157 5.36 0.00 -15.09
N ARG A 158 5.64 -1.06 -14.32
CA ARG A 158 5.81 -1.02 -12.86
C ARG A 158 6.87 0.00 -12.44
N ASP A 159 8.11 -0.17 -12.90
CA ASP A 159 9.25 0.64 -12.45
C ASP A 159 9.12 2.12 -12.86
N PRO A 160 8.80 2.46 -14.13
CA PRO A 160 8.55 3.85 -14.51
C PRO A 160 7.48 4.52 -13.66
N MET A 161 6.42 3.78 -13.30
CA MET A 161 5.33 4.31 -12.51
C MET A 161 5.72 4.52 -11.04
N ILE A 162 6.46 3.59 -10.45
CA ILE A 162 7.04 3.76 -9.10
C ILE A 162 7.90 5.03 -9.07
N LEU A 163 8.82 5.18 -10.02
CA LEU A 163 9.72 6.34 -10.06
C LEU A 163 8.97 7.66 -10.24
N LYS A 164 7.96 7.69 -11.12
CA LYS A 164 7.08 8.85 -11.29
C LYS A 164 6.38 9.20 -9.98
N PHE A 165 5.78 8.21 -9.33
CA PHE A 165 5.06 8.40 -8.08
C PHE A 165 5.95 8.96 -6.96
N LEU A 166 7.14 8.36 -6.78
CA LEU A 166 8.09 8.76 -5.74
C LEU A 166 8.65 10.18 -5.96
N LYS A 167 8.67 10.64 -7.21
CA LYS A 167 9.09 11.99 -7.58
C LYS A 167 8.01 13.05 -7.34
N GLU A 168 6.73 12.69 -7.46
CA GLU A 168 5.59 13.63 -7.40
C GLU A 168 5.13 13.96 -5.95
N ASP A 169 5.82 13.46 -4.91
CA ASP A 169 5.54 13.69 -3.47
C ASP A 169 4.08 13.44 -3.06
N ILE A 170 3.46 12.43 -3.67
CA ILE A 170 2.07 12.05 -3.43
C ILE A 170 2.01 11.13 -2.20
N GLN A 171 2.37 11.62 -1.03
CA GLN A 171 2.14 10.90 0.22
C GLN A 171 0.80 11.28 0.83
N SER A 172 0.13 10.33 1.50
CA SER A 172 -1.01 10.70 2.34
C SER A 172 -0.52 11.63 3.46
N THR A 173 -1.28 12.68 3.77
CA THR A 173 -0.95 13.61 4.87
C THR A 173 -0.73 12.88 6.20
N GLU A 174 -1.46 11.79 6.40
CA GLU A 174 -1.34 10.93 7.58
C GLU A 174 0.01 10.19 7.63
N LEU A 175 0.46 9.65 6.49
CA LEU A 175 1.79 9.06 6.38
C LEU A 175 2.89 10.09 6.68
N ILE A 176 2.77 11.32 6.14
CA ILE A 176 3.73 12.41 6.41
C ILE A 176 3.81 12.71 7.91
N ILE A 177 2.65 12.80 8.58
CA ILE A 177 2.58 13.06 10.03
C ILE A 177 3.23 11.93 10.81
N ILE A 178 2.87 10.68 10.53
CA ILE A 178 3.42 9.51 11.24
C ILE A 178 4.93 9.38 11.03
N GLN A 179 5.40 9.54 9.79
CA GLN A 179 6.84 9.56 9.50
C GLN A 179 7.56 10.70 10.25
N THR A 180 6.91 11.85 10.42
CA THR A 180 7.48 12.99 11.16
C THR A 180 7.54 12.70 12.67
N LEU A 181 6.49 12.14 13.26
CA LEU A 181 6.45 11.75 14.66
C LEU A 181 7.53 10.71 14.99
N ASN A 182 7.69 9.70 14.12
CA ASN A 182 8.68 8.63 14.30
C ASN A 182 10.14 9.08 14.18
N LYS A 183 10.43 10.29 13.69
CA LYS A 183 11.79 10.86 13.73
C LYS A 183 12.24 11.19 15.15
N PHE A 184 11.30 11.45 16.05
CA PHE A 184 11.55 11.85 17.44
C PHE A 184 10.61 11.12 18.40
N PRO A 185 10.66 9.77 18.44
CA PRO A 185 9.62 8.95 19.05
C PRO A 185 9.43 9.22 20.55
N ASP A 186 10.47 9.66 21.24
CA ASP A 186 10.49 9.88 22.69
C ASP A 186 10.02 11.29 23.11
N LEU A 187 9.82 12.22 22.16
CA LEU A 187 9.28 13.54 22.48
C LEU A 187 7.81 13.43 22.89
N VAL A 188 7.38 14.30 23.80
CA VAL A 188 6.05 14.26 24.41
C VAL A 188 5.23 15.47 23.96
N PHE A 189 3.96 15.24 23.59
CA PHE A 189 3.01 16.33 23.34
C PHE A 189 2.76 17.08 24.65
N GLY A 190 3.18 18.35 24.66
CA GLY A 190 2.94 19.25 25.78
C GLY A 190 1.48 19.69 25.87
N ASN A 191 1.15 20.36 26.97
CA ASN A 191 -0.17 20.90 27.30
C ASN A 191 -0.71 22.00 26.36
N ARG A 192 -0.05 22.23 25.22
CA ARG A 192 -0.42 23.28 24.26
C ARG A 192 -1.31 22.74 23.14
N PHE A 193 -1.43 21.43 22.98
CA PHE A 193 -2.33 20.84 22.00
C PHE A 193 -3.78 20.91 22.49
N ILE A 194 -4.72 21.29 21.61
CA ILE A 194 -6.11 21.54 21.98
C ILE A 194 -6.79 20.27 22.52
N ASN A 195 -6.41 19.11 21.99
CA ASN A 195 -6.99 17.83 22.37
C ASN A 195 -6.22 17.16 23.51
N LYS A 196 -6.86 17.14 24.67
CA LYS A 196 -6.33 16.56 25.90
C LYS A 196 -6.09 15.05 25.81
N ASN A 197 -6.70 14.34 24.86
CA ASN A 197 -6.45 12.91 24.67
C ASN A 197 -5.00 12.63 24.25
N PHE A 198 -4.29 13.61 23.70
CA PHE A 198 -2.89 13.48 23.29
C PHE A 198 -1.91 14.14 24.26
N GLU A 199 -2.40 14.82 25.31
CA GLU A 199 -1.54 15.46 26.31
C GLU A 199 -0.73 14.41 27.07
N GLY A 200 0.59 14.62 27.15
CA GLY A 200 1.49 13.71 27.88
C GLY A 200 1.83 12.42 27.13
N LYS A 201 1.27 12.19 25.93
CA LYS A 201 1.65 11.06 25.07
C LYS A 201 2.94 11.36 24.32
N THR A 202 3.77 10.34 24.16
CA THR A 202 4.94 10.35 23.30
C THR A 202 4.53 10.40 21.82
N PHE A 203 5.43 10.89 20.96
CA PHE A 203 5.21 10.92 19.52
C PHE A 203 4.99 9.53 18.96
N LYS A 204 5.67 8.52 19.52
CA LYS A 204 5.45 7.12 19.18
C LYS A 204 4.04 6.65 19.51
N GLU A 205 3.55 6.91 20.73
CA GLU A 205 2.18 6.54 21.10
C GLU A 205 1.16 7.21 20.18
N ILE A 206 1.36 8.49 19.85
CA ILE A 206 0.48 9.20 18.93
C ILE A 206 0.52 8.57 17.54
N ALA A 207 1.70 8.26 16.99
CA ALA A 207 1.83 7.55 15.72
C ALA A 207 1.05 6.23 15.73
N GLU A 208 1.18 5.43 16.80
CA GLU A 208 0.43 4.18 16.99
C GLU A 208 -1.08 4.42 17.07
N TYR A 209 -1.55 5.51 17.68
CA TYR A 209 -2.98 5.88 17.68
C TYR A 209 -3.50 6.18 16.27
N LEU A 210 -2.78 7.03 15.53
CA LEU A 210 -3.18 7.45 14.18
C LEU A 210 -3.27 6.26 13.22
N GLU A 211 -2.35 5.30 13.33
CA GLU A 211 -2.38 4.09 12.51
C GLU A 211 -3.62 3.21 12.76
N ASN A 212 -4.04 3.15 14.03
CA ASN A 212 -5.02 2.18 14.49
C ASN A 212 -6.45 2.71 14.51
N ASP A 213 -6.68 4.03 14.57
CA ASP A 213 -7.99 4.66 14.66
C ASP A 213 -8.17 5.79 13.63
N ASP A 214 -8.96 5.52 12.57
CA ASP A 214 -9.23 6.48 11.49
C ASP A 214 -9.97 7.74 11.97
N LEU A 215 -10.83 7.63 12.99
CA LEU A 215 -11.63 8.74 13.47
C LEU A 215 -10.73 9.71 14.25
N GLN A 216 -9.95 9.19 15.18
CA GLN A 216 -8.95 9.98 15.91
C GLN A 216 -7.87 10.53 14.98
N GLY A 217 -7.46 9.75 13.97
CA GLY A 217 -6.51 10.20 12.96
C GLY A 217 -6.99 11.44 12.21
N ASN A 218 -8.26 11.47 11.81
CA ASN A 218 -8.85 12.61 11.13
C ASN A 218 -9.07 13.82 12.06
N GLU A 219 -9.46 13.59 13.31
CA GLU A 219 -9.59 14.63 14.33
C GLU A 219 -8.24 15.30 14.59
N PHE A 220 -7.19 14.50 14.86
CA PHE A 220 -5.84 14.99 15.07
C PHE A 220 -5.31 15.83 13.90
N LYS A 221 -5.53 15.37 12.66
CA LYS A 221 -5.15 16.13 11.45
C LYS A 221 -5.83 17.49 11.40
N ARG A 222 -7.14 17.53 11.66
CA ARG A 222 -7.92 18.78 11.66
C ARG A 222 -7.40 19.73 12.75
N GLU A 223 -7.18 19.23 13.95
CA GLU A 223 -6.74 20.03 15.09
C GLU A 223 -5.34 20.62 14.91
N ILE A 224 -4.38 19.84 14.38
CA ILE A 224 -3.06 20.36 14.01
C ILE A 224 -3.19 21.50 13.00
N ILE A 225 -3.99 21.31 11.95
CA ILE A 225 -4.16 22.33 10.90
C ILE A 225 -4.79 23.60 11.49
N GLU A 226 -5.87 23.47 12.26
CA GLU A 226 -6.54 24.60 12.91
C GLU A 226 -5.59 25.34 13.86
N GLN A 227 -4.82 24.61 14.66
CA GLN A 227 -3.87 25.19 15.59
C GLN A 227 -2.70 25.90 14.89
N VAL A 228 -2.19 25.34 13.80
CA VAL A 228 -1.14 25.97 12.99
C VAL A 228 -1.68 27.23 12.30
N ILE A 229 -2.89 27.19 11.72
CA ILE A 229 -3.53 28.37 11.12
C ILE A 229 -3.72 29.46 12.18
N ALA A 230 -4.23 29.12 13.36
CA ALA A 230 -4.40 30.07 14.46
C ALA A 230 -3.07 30.69 14.90
N TYR A 231 -1.99 29.89 14.97
CA TYR A 231 -0.65 30.36 15.32
C TYR A 231 -0.07 31.32 14.26
N LEU A 232 -0.35 31.07 12.98
CA LEU A 232 0.16 31.87 11.86
C LEU A 232 -0.68 33.13 11.56
N THR A 233 -1.84 33.30 12.20
CA THR A 233 -2.77 34.40 11.93
C THR A 233 -2.70 35.46 13.03
N GLU A 234 -2.58 36.73 12.66
CA GLU A 234 -2.72 37.87 13.57
C GLU A 234 -4.10 38.51 13.42
N SER A 235 -4.68 38.97 14.53
CA SER A 235 -5.89 39.79 14.51
C SER A 235 -5.55 41.19 13.99
N VAL A 236 -6.21 41.61 12.90
CA VAL A 236 -6.14 42.97 12.34
C VAL A 236 -7.03 43.92 13.15
#